data_AF-A0A3Z6QTP9-F1
#
_entry.id   AF-A0A3Z6QTP9-F1
#
_cell.length_a   1.000
_cell.length_b   1.000
_cell.length_c   1.000
_cell.angle_alpha   90.00
_cell.angle_beta   90.00
_cell.angle_gamma   90.00
#
_symmetry.space_group_name_H-M   'P 1'
#
loop_
_entity.id
_entity.type
_entity.pdbx_description
1 polymer ?
#
loop_
_entity_poly.entity_id
_entity_poly.type
_entity_poly.pdbx_seq_one_letter_code
_entity_poly.pdbx_strand_id
1 'polypeptide(L)'
;TEYAQSPQKRGLIIMDTPGYDMASVTGVAAGGAQVMVFTTGRGTPIGTQIMPVIKVTANDITWQKMSDNIDLNVSAILAGTSSASEEGQRILEEVIHVANGKMTKSEALGFNDLAISRVCNYV
;
A
#
# COMPACT_ATOMS: atom_id res chain seq x y z
N THR A 1 -7.37 -15.45 -5.77
CA THR A 1 -6.11 -16.13 -6.10
C THR A 1 -5.43 -16.47 -4.80
N GLU A 2 -4.73 -17.60 -4.74
CA GLU A 2 -4.03 -18.03 -3.53
C GLU A 2 -2.84 -17.11 -3.21
N TYR A 3 -2.30 -17.23 -2.00
CA TYR A 3 -1.13 -16.47 -1.55
C TYR A 3 0.03 -16.58 -2.54
N ALA A 4 0.55 -15.43 -2.99
CA ALA A 4 1.63 -15.31 -3.98
C ALA A 4 1.34 -15.95 -5.36
N GLN A 5 0.11 -16.40 -5.64
CA GLN A 5 -0.25 -16.95 -6.95
C GLN A 5 -0.49 -15.82 -7.96
N SER A 6 0.26 -15.84 -9.06
CA SER A 6 0.12 -14.86 -10.14
C SER A 6 -1.28 -14.89 -10.78
N PRO A 7 -1.91 -13.71 -10.97
CA PRO A 7 -3.25 -13.62 -11.53
C PRO A 7 -3.29 -14.10 -13.00
N GLN A 8 -4.30 -14.90 -13.34
CA GLN A 8 -4.50 -15.44 -14.69
C GLN A 8 -5.46 -14.61 -15.56
N LYS A 9 -6.04 -13.54 -14.99
CA LYS A 9 -7.06 -12.68 -15.62
C LYS A 9 -6.77 -11.21 -15.31
N ARG A 10 -7.31 -10.31 -16.13
CA ARG A 10 -7.28 -8.86 -15.93
C ARG A 10 -8.54 -8.38 -15.21
N GLY A 11 -8.45 -7.24 -14.52
CA GLY A 11 -9.54 -6.64 -13.75
C GLY A 11 -9.28 -6.71 -12.25
N LEU A 12 -10.33 -6.61 -11.44
CA LEU A 12 -10.23 -6.77 -9.99
C LEU A 12 -9.94 -8.24 -9.64
N ILE A 13 -8.79 -8.47 -9.01
CA ILE A 13 -8.40 -9.77 -8.47
C ILE A 13 -8.24 -9.63 -6.97
N ILE A 14 -8.91 -10.51 -6.22
CA ILE A 14 -8.74 -10.61 -4.77
C ILE A 14 -7.74 -11.74 -4.49
N MET A 15 -6.68 -11.43 -3.75
CA MET A 15 -5.70 -12.40 -3.26
C MET A 15 -6.00 -12.72 -1.81
N ASP A 16 -6.07 -14.02 -1.48
CA ASP A 16 -6.15 -14.45 -0.08
C ASP A 16 -4.75 -14.34 0.55
N THR A 17 -4.65 -13.53 1.60
CA THR A 17 -3.39 -13.25 2.29
C THR A 17 -3.59 -13.22 3.80
N PRO A 18 -2.55 -13.50 4.60
CA PRO A 18 -2.63 -13.37 6.06
C PRO A 18 -2.94 -11.93 6.48
N GLY A 19 -3.59 -11.74 7.63
CA GLY A 19 -3.90 -10.40 8.15
C GLY A 19 -2.69 -9.61 8.67
N TYR A 20 -1.49 -10.18 8.67
CA TYR A 20 -0.27 -9.49 9.07
C TYR A 20 0.30 -8.70 7.89
N ASP A 21 0.39 -7.37 8.03
CA ASP A 21 0.76 -6.42 6.98
C ASP A 21 1.97 -6.90 6.15
N MET A 22 3.13 -7.16 6.77
CA MET A 22 4.34 -7.56 6.05
C MET A 22 4.15 -8.85 5.25
N ALA A 23 3.43 -9.82 5.81
CA ALA A 23 3.17 -11.09 5.12
C ALA A 23 2.20 -10.92 3.96
N SER A 24 1.15 -10.11 4.15
CA SER A 24 0.17 -9.78 3.11
C SER A 24 0.83 -9.06 1.93
N VAL A 25 1.56 -7.98 2.24
CA VAL A 25 2.23 -7.14 1.26
C VAL A 25 3.26 -7.94 0.46
N THR A 26 4.05 -8.78 1.13
CA THR A 26 5.02 -9.67 0.46
C THR A 26 4.33 -10.65 -0.49
N GLY A 27 3.17 -11.21 -0.11
CA GLY A 27 2.40 -12.12 -0.96
C GLY A 27 1.87 -11.44 -2.22
N VAL A 28 1.34 -10.22 -2.08
CA VAL A 28 0.85 -9.42 -3.20
C VAL A 28 1.98 -9.05 -4.16
N ALA A 29 3.14 -8.64 -3.62
CA ALA A 29 4.34 -8.38 -4.43
C ALA A 29 4.80 -9.65 -5.18
N ALA A 30 4.90 -10.78 -4.48
CA ALA A 30 5.31 -12.06 -5.06
C ALA A 30 4.33 -12.56 -6.15
N GLY A 31 3.04 -12.23 -6.03
CA GLY A 31 2.05 -12.50 -7.08
C GLY A 31 2.20 -11.64 -8.34
N GLY A 32 3.05 -10.61 -8.32
CA GLY A 32 3.39 -9.78 -9.47
C GLY A 32 2.84 -8.35 -9.43
N ALA A 33 2.36 -7.87 -8.28
CA ALA A 33 2.03 -6.45 -8.14
C ALA A 33 3.28 -5.58 -8.25
N GLN A 34 3.16 -4.42 -8.91
CA GLN A 34 4.29 -3.52 -9.19
C GLN A 34 4.25 -2.21 -8.39
N VAL A 35 3.08 -1.84 -7.87
CA VAL A 35 2.88 -0.66 -7.01
C VAL A 35 1.82 -1.03 -5.98
N MET A 36 1.99 -0.59 -4.75
CA MET A 36 1.00 -0.78 -3.69
C MET A 36 0.50 0.54 -3.15
N VAL A 37 -0.81 0.63 -2.94
CA VAL A 37 -1.44 1.65 -2.11
C VAL A 37 -1.78 1.01 -0.77
N PHE A 38 -1.14 1.47 0.30
CA PHE A 38 -1.31 0.96 1.65
C PHE A 38 -1.98 2.02 2.52
N THR A 39 -3.20 1.74 2.99
CA THR A 39 -3.91 2.65 3.89
C THR A 39 -3.42 2.47 5.32
N THR A 40 -3.17 3.56 6.03
CA THR A 40 -2.75 3.51 7.43
C THR A 40 -3.40 4.60 8.26
N GLY A 41 -4.11 4.20 9.32
CA GLY A 41 -4.72 5.13 10.29
C GLY A 41 -3.76 5.56 11.40
N ARG A 42 -2.74 4.74 11.69
CA ARG A 42 -1.78 4.93 12.79
C ARG A 42 -0.34 5.22 12.33
N GLY A 43 -0.11 5.29 11.02
CA GLY A 43 1.19 5.64 10.45
C GLY A 43 2.19 4.47 10.44
N THR A 44 1.72 3.26 10.12
CA THR A 44 2.59 2.09 9.91
C THR A 44 3.74 2.47 8.97
N PRO A 45 5.01 2.29 9.36
CA PRO A 45 6.16 2.64 8.53
C PRO A 45 6.49 1.59 7.47
N ILE A 46 5.52 0.74 7.08
CA ILE A 46 5.79 -0.36 6.16
C ILE A 46 6.37 0.14 4.83
N GLY A 47 7.34 -0.61 4.32
CA GLY A 47 7.92 -0.45 2.99
C GLY A 47 8.39 -1.81 2.47
N THR A 48 8.63 -1.94 1.17
CA THR A 48 9.22 -3.17 0.62
C THR A 48 10.33 -2.83 -0.33
N GLN A 49 11.27 -3.77 -0.47
CA GLN A 49 12.30 -3.69 -1.49
C GLN A 49 11.89 -4.30 -2.85
N ILE A 50 10.71 -4.94 -2.92
CA ILE A 50 10.22 -5.63 -4.13
C ILE A 50 9.38 -4.68 -4.99
N MET A 51 8.56 -3.85 -4.37
CA MET A 51 7.71 -2.85 -5.02
C MET A 51 7.55 -1.59 -4.15
N PRO A 52 7.38 -0.40 -4.76
CA PRO A 52 7.07 0.83 -4.04
C PRO A 52 5.73 0.75 -3.30
N VAL A 53 5.69 1.31 -2.08
CA VAL A 53 4.51 1.37 -1.23
C VAL A 53 4.11 2.83 -0.99
N ILE A 54 2.99 3.22 -1.58
CA ILE A 54 2.34 4.51 -1.38
C ILE A 54 1.48 4.43 -0.12
N LYS A 55 1.91 5.11 0.94
CA LYS A 55 1.16 5.17 2.19
C LYS A 55 0.13 6.30 2.17
N VAL A 56 -1.11 5.95 2.45
CA VAL A 56 -2.25 6.88 2.42
C VAL A 56 -2.93 6.90 3.79
N THR A 57 -3.24 8.08 4.30
CA THR A 57 -4.02 8.23 5.54
C THR A 57 -5.24 9.11 5.34
N ALA A 58 -6.35 8.74 5.98
CA ALA A 58 -7.51 9.62 6.14
C ALA A 58 -7.54 10.27 7.54
N ASN A 59 -6.52 10.04 8.38
CA ASN A 59 -6.45 10.55 9.73
C ASN A 59 -5.52 11.78 9.78
N ASP A 60 -6.11 12.96 9.89
CA ASP A 60 -5.36 14.23 9.86
C ASP A 60 -4.37 14.36 11.04
N ILE A 61 -4.72 13.80 12.20
CA ILE A 61 -3.82 13.79 13.37
C ILE A 61 -2.57 12.98 13.08
N THR A 62 -2.72 11.84 12.40
CA THR A 62 -1.59 10.99 11.99
C THR A 62 -0.76 11.69 10.92
N TRP A 63 -1.40 12.33 9.94
CA TRP A 63 -0.70 13.12 8.94
C TRP A 63 0.17 14.23 9.55
N GLN A 64 -0.40 15.04 10.44
CA GLN A 64 0.33 16.14 11.07
C GLN A 64 1.57 15.66 11.84
N LYS A 65 1.53 14.45 12.41
CA LYS A 65 2.62 13.87 13.19
C LYS A 65 3.63 13.07 12.38
N MET A 66 3.22 12.51 11.25
CA MET A 66 3.98 11.50 10.49
C MET A 66 3.96 11.76 8.98
N SER A 67 3.82 13.03 8.57
CA SER A 67 3.83 13.43 7.17
C SER A 67 5.17 13.17 6.49
N ASP A 68 6.25 12.96 7.22
CA ASP A 68 7.54 12.49 6.71
C ASP A 68 7.49 11.00 6.28
N ASN A 69 6.62 10.19 6.87
CA ASN A 69 6.43 8.77 6.56
C ASN A 69 5.30 8.48 5.56
N ILE A 70 4.29 9.36 5.43
CA ILE A 70 3.05 9.09 4.67
C ILE A 70 3.01 9.89 3.37
N ASP A 71 2.73 9.25 2.24
CA ASP A 71 2.78 9.88 0.91
C ASP A 71 1.58 10.80 0.67
N LEU A 72 0.36 10.37 1.04
CA LEU A 72 -0.88 11.12 0.80
C LEU A 72 -1.78 11.25 2.04
N ASN A 73 -2.37 12.44 2.17
CA ASN A 73 -3.47 12.71 3.09
C ASN A 73 -4.78 12.88 2.32
N VAL A 74 -5.76 12.04 2.65
CA VAL A 74 -7.13 12.08 2.13
C VAL A 74 -8.14 12.38 3.25
N SER A 75 -7.72 12.99 4.35
CA SER A 75 -8.58 13.39 5.47
C SER A 75 -9.70 14.36 5.07
N ALA A 76 -9.54 15.06 3.94
CA ALA A 76 -10.54 15.97 3.37
C ALA A 76 -11.90 15.28 3.10
N ILE A 77 -11.92 13.96 2.84
CA ILE A 77 -13.16 13.18 2.73
C ILE A 77 -13.94 13.23 4.04
N LEU A 78 -13.27 13.02 5.17
CA LEU A 78 -13.89 13.01 6.50
C LEU A 78 -14.26 14.43 6.96
N ALA A 79 -13.54 15.45 6.49
CA ALA A 79 -13.87 16.85 6.73
C ALA A 79 -15.04 17.36 5.86
N GLY A 80 -15.48 16.59 4.85
CA GLY A 80 -16.52 16.99 3.91
C GLY A 80 -16.09 18.09 2.93
N THR A 81 -14.78 18.34 2.80
CA THR A 81 -14.23 19.39 1.93
C THR A 81 -13.74 18.85 0.58
N SER A 82 -13.74 17.52 0.41
CA SER A 82 -13.43 16.83 -0.84
C SER A 82 -14.27 15.54 -0.93
N SER A 83 -14.60 15.11 -2.15
CA SER A 83 -15.33 13.87 -2.39
C SER A 83 -14.40 12.66 -2.51
N ALA A 84 -14.94 11.46 -2.27
CA ALA A 84 -14.19 10.23 -2.47
C ALA A 84 -13.70 10.04 -3.92
N SER A 85 -14.40 10.60 -4.90
CA SER A 85 -14.00 10.53 -6.31
C SER A 85 -12.80 11.44 -6.60
N GLU A 86 -12.77 12.64 -6.03
CA GLU A 86 -11.64 13.58 -6.18
C GLU A 86 -10.39 13.04 -5.50
N GLU A 87 -10.53 12.51 -4.28
CA GLU A 87 -9.40 11.91 -3.57
C GLU A 87 -8.94 10.59 -4.22
N GLY A 88 -9.87 9.81 -4.79
CA GLY A 88 -9.55 8.63 -5.58
C GLY A 88 -8.72 8.97 -6.83
N GLN A 89 -9.05 10.06 -7.51
CA GLN A 89 -8.28 10.56 -8.65
C GLN A 89 -6.87 10.99 -8.23
N ARG A 90 -6.73 11.67 -7.09
CA ARG A 90 -5.40 12.04 -6.52
C ARG A 90 -4.54 10.81 -6.19
N ILE A 91 -5.15 9.75 -5.65
CA ILE A 91 -4.44 8.47 -5.40
C ILE A 91 -3.99 7.85 -6.73
N LEU A 92 -4.85 7.84 -7.75
CA LEU A 92 -4.51 7.29 -9.07
C LEU A 92 -3.36 8.06 -9.73
N GLU A 93 -3.38 9.40 -9.65
CA GLU A 93 -2.29 10.25 -10.15
C GLU A 93 -0.96 9.95 -9.45
N GLU A 94 -0.98 9.76 -8.13
CA GLU A 94 0.21 9.38 -7.38
C GLU A 94 0.75 8.01 -7.80
N VAL A 95 -0.14 7.02 -8.02
CA VAL A 95 0.24 5.71 -8.56
C VAL A 95 0.93 5.85 -9.92
N ILE A 96 0.41 6.72 -10.80
CA ILE A 96 1.03 6.99 -12.10
C ILE A 96 2.41 7.65 -11.93
N HIS A 97 2.56 8.61 -11.02
CA HIS A 97 3.85 9.24 -10.77
C HIS A 97 4.90 8.26 -10.23
N VAL A 98 4.51 7.39 -9.29
CA VAL A 98 5.38 6.36 -8.72
C VAL A 98 5.74 5.30 -9.77
N ALA A 99 4.79 4.87 -10.59
CA ALA A 99 5.06 3.98 -11.71
C ALA A 99 6.03 4.58 -12.74
N ASN A 100 6.12 5.92 -12.83
CA ASN A 100 7.08 6.65 -13.65
C ASN A 100 8.40 7.02 -12.92
N GLY A 101 8.65 6.47 -11.73
CA GLY A 101 9.93 6.58 -11.03
C GLY A 101 9.99 7.64 -9.92
N LYS A 102 8.86 8.25 -9.53
CA LYS A 102 8.81 9.01 -8.28
C LYS A 102 9.04 8.06 -7.10
N MET A 103 10.04 8.32 -6.26
CA MET A 103 10.27 7.55 -5.03
C MET A 103 9.17 7.84 -4.01
N THR A 104 8.63 6.77 -3.42
CA THR A 104 7.79 6.85 -2.22
C THR A 104 8.61 7.21 -0.99
N LYS A 105 7.95 7.71 0.05
CA LYS A 105 8.61 7.97 1.34
C LYS A 105 9.18 6.69 1.96
N SER A 106 8.54 5.54 1.72
CA SER A 106 9.07 4.25 2.19
C SER A 106 10.44 3.93 1.58
N GLU A 107 10.61 4.17 0.27
CA GLU A 107 11.88 3.98 -0.42
C GLU A 107 12.92 4.99 0.03
N ALA A 108 12.55 6.28 0.11
CA ALA A 108 13.44 7.35 0.51
C ALA A 108 13.98 7.18 1.95
N LEU A 109 13.17 6.61 2.85
CA LEU A 109 13.56 6.32 4.23
C LEU A 109 14.24 4.96 4.40
N GLY A 110 14.29 4.13 3.35
CA GLY A 110 14.95 2.82 3.36
C GLY A 110 14.17 1.74 4.12
N PHE A 111 12.84 1.82 4.17
CA PHE A 111 12.01 0.76 4.75
C PHE A 111 11.94 -0.44 3.80
N ASN A 112 12.51 -1.56 4.24
CA ASN A 112 12.71 -2.77 3.43
C ASN A 112 12.13 -4.00 4.15
N ASP A 113 10.85 -3.94 4.48
CA ASP A 113 10.17 -5.02 5.19
C ASP A 113 9.85 -6.19 4.27
N LEU A 114 10.05 -7.41 4.77
CA LEU A 114 9.72 -8.64 4.07
C LEU A 114 9.38 -9.74 5.07
N ALA A 115 8.23 -10.38 4.88
CA ALA A 115 7.84 -11.55 5.65
C ALA A 115 7.14 -12.55 4.72
N ILE A 116 7.64 -13.78 4.67
CA ILE A 116 7.01 -14.86 3.90
C ILE A 116 6.14 -15.67 4.86
N SER A 117 4.84 -15.74 4.58
CA SER A 117 3.97 -16.63 5.31
C SER A 117 4.35 -18.07 4.98
N ARG A 118 4.85 -18.81 5.99
CA ARG A 118 4.89 -20.27 5.88
C ARG A 118 3.48 -20.77 6.11
N VAL A 119 2.84 -21.22 5.04
CA VAL A 119 1.64 -22.03 5.15
C VAL A 119 2.06 -23.33 5.85
N CYS A 120 1.91 -23.39 7.17
CA CYS A 120 1.87 -24.66 7.87
C CYS A 120 0.58 -25.36 7.43
N ASN A 121 0.60 -25.94 6.25
CA ASN A 121 -0.33 -26.99 5.87
C ASN A 121 0.03 -28.19 6.77
N TYR A 122 -0.52 -28.19 7.99
CA TYR A 122 -0.68 -29.44 8.71
C TYR A 122 -1.64 -30.28 7.87
N VAL A 123 -1.06 -31.26 7.17
CA VAL A 123 -1.78 -32.43 6.67
C VAL A 123 -2.20 -33.30 7.84
#